data_AF-A0A1H6QB93-F1
#
_entry.id   AF-A0A1H6QB93-F1
#
_cell.length_a   1.000
_cell.length_b   1.000
_cell.length_c   1.000
_cell.angle_alpha   90.00
_cell.angle_beta   90.00
_cell.angle_gamma   90.00
#
_symmetry.space_group_name_H-M   'P 1'
#
loop_
_entity.id
_entity.type
_entity.pdbx_description
1 polymer ?
#
loop_
_entity_poly.entity_id
_entity_poly.type
_entity_poly.pdbx_seq_one_letter_code
_entity_poly.pdbx_strand_id
1 'polypeptide(L)'
;MDTELRAFWQRFFEFNWKFGVFLIILICVPRFLLVLEANATGNYGYIGIIMLVSAMAPFLFLTQSGRRDIGIVSSGNYGWLLTAFVCGLLISLLLYVAGKICYGNSYENWYIYIGKSYRIPDHIDEKTKSILFTVMAVTGMTFSPVGEELFFRGIVHSSFAKSIGNTNASLVDSTAFALTHISHFGLIFLDGQWTLLPLPTIIWIISMFFVSILFSLFKKYSGSILGSIICHSAFNLGMIYAIFYLLKN
;
A
#
# COMPACT_ATOMS: atom_id res chain seq x y z
N MET A 1 -2.53 11.91 -32.31
CA MET A 1 -2.33 10.80 -31.35
C MET A 1 -2.15 11.45 -29.99
N ASP A 2 -3.08 11.24 -29.07
CA ASP A 2 -2.90 11.72 -27.71
C ASP A 2 -1.84 10.86 -27.03
N THR A 3 -0.76 11.51 -26.63
CA THR A 3 0.37 10.87 -25.95
C THR A 3 0.09 10.73 -24.46
N GLU A 4 0.63 9.71 -23.80
CA GLU A 4 0.35 9.45 -22.37
C GLU A 4 0.99 10.50 -21.45
N LEU A 5 2.24 10.88 -21.72
CA LEU A 5 2.97 11.93 -20.98
C LEU A 5 2.61 13.32 -21.51
N ARG A 6 2.62 14.33 -20.63
CA ARG A 6 2.50 15.74 -21.04
C ARG A 6 3.74 16.18 -21.83
N ALA A 7 3.55 17.12 -22.76
CA ALA A 7 4.59 17.61 -23.68
C ALA A 7 5.88 18.09 -22.98
N PHE A 8 5.78 18.66 -21.77
CA PHE A 8 6.95 19.05 -20.99
C PHE A 8 7.82 17.84 -20.60
N TRP A 9 7.20 16.77 -20.11
CA TRP A 9 7.90 15.58 -19.64
C TRP A 9 8.46 14.71 -20.76
N GLN A 10 7.84 14.76 -21.95
CA GLN A 10 8.33 14.05 -23.14
C GLN A 10 9.73 14.46 -23.58
N ARG A 11 10.17 15.67 -23.19
CA ARG A 11 11.53 16.15 -23.46
C ARG A 11 12.59 15.37 -22.66
N PHE A 12 12.19 14.76 -21.55
CA PHE A 12 13.07 14.09 -20.60
C PHE A 12 12.82 12.59 -20.51
N PHE A 13 11.57 12.16 -20.73
CA PHE A 13 11.12 10.80 -20.50
C PHE A 13 10.26 10.27 -21.64
N GLU A 14 10.37 8.97 -21.86
CA GLU A 14 9.41 8.18 -22.61
C GLU A 14 8.55 7.37 -21.63
N PHE A 15 7.30 7.10 -21.99
CA PHE A 15 6.41 6.28 -21.16
C PHE A 15 6.78 4.79 -21.29
N ASN A 16 7.86 4.38 -20.64
CA ASN A 16 8.47 3.06 -20.74
C ASN A 16 9.03 2.59 -19.38
N TRP A 17 9.65 1.41 -19.36
CA TRP A 17 10.19 0.82 -18.13
C TRP A 17 11.23 1.70 -17.43
N LYS A 18 12.03 2.50 -18.16
CA LYS A 18 13.02 3.40 -17.55
C LYS A 18 12.35 4.48 -16.71
N PHE A 19 11.25 5.04 -17.22
CA PHE A 19 10.42 5.97 -16.48
C PHE A 19 9.76 5.30 -15.27
N GLY A 20 9.30 4.05 -15.42
CA GLY A 20 8.80 3.25 -14.30
C GLY A 20 9.83 3.04 -13.18
N VAL A 21 11.07 2.70 -13.53
CA VAL A 21 12.19 2.58 -12.56
C VAL A 21 12.49 3.93 -11.89
N PHE A 22 12.55 5.01 -12.67
CA PHE A 22 12.74 6.36 -12.14
C PHE A 22 11.69 6.71 -11.07
N LEU A 23 10.41 6.45 -11.36
CA LEU A 23 9.32 6.69 -10.41
C LEU A 23 9.48 5.86 -9.13
N ILE A 24 9.76 4.55 -9.26
CA ILE A 24 9.98 3.66 -8.11
C ILE A 24 11.10 4.22 -7.22
N ILE A 25 12.24 4.60 -7.80
CA ILE A 25 13.35 5.15 -7.00
C ILE A 25 12.94 6.47 -6.34
N LEU A 26 12.33 7.38 -7.09
CA LEU A 26 11.95 8.72 -6.62
C LEU A 26 10.97 8.68 -5.43
N ILE A 27 10.06 7.71 -5.40
CA ILE A 27 8.99 7.64 -4.39
C ILE A 27 9.25 6.56 -3.34
N CYS A 28 9.63 5.35 -3.75
CA CYS A 28 9.76 4.22 -2.82
C CYS A 28 10.96 4.39 -1.89
N VAL A 29 12.10 4.94 -2.36
CA VAL A 29 13.27 5.13 -1.49
C VAL A 29 12.98 6.16 -0.40
N PRO A 30 12.48 7.38 -0.69
CA PRO A 30 12.09 8.31 0.36
C PRO A 30 10.99 7.76 1.27
N ARG A 31 9.95 7.10 0.71
CA ARG A 31 8.90 6.45 1.52
C ARG A 31 9.49 5.45 2.50
N PHE A 32 10.40 4.60 2.04
CA PHE A 32 11.04 3.59 2.87
C PHE A 32 11.79 4.22 4.05
N LEU A 33 12.62 5.23 3.77
CA LEU A 33 13.39 5.95 4.80
C LEU A 33 12.48 6.67 5.80
N LEU A 34 11.42 7.33 5.32
CA LEU A 34 10.44 8.02 6.18
C LEU A 34 9.69 7.05 7.10
N VAL A 35 9.37 5.85 6.62
CA VAL A 35 8.73 4.82 7.45
C VAL A 35 9.71 4.28 8.49
N LEU A 36 10.99 4.09 8.14
CA LEU A 36 12.00 3.72 9.13
C LEU A 36 12.17 4.81 10.20
N GLU A 37 12.27 6.07 9.80
CA GLU A 37 12.32 7.20 10.74
C GLU A 37 11.06 7.27 11.62
N ALA A 38 9.88 7.01 11.04
CA ALA A 38 8.62 6.97 11.78
C ALA A 38 8.59 5.81 12.78
N ASN A 39 9.13 4.63 12.46
CA ASN A 39 9.26 3.54 13.44
C ASN A 39 10.20 3.91 14.59
N ALA A 40 11.28 4.66 14.33
CA ALA A 40 12.25 5.05 15.34
C ALA A 40 11.75 6.19 16.24
N THR A 41 11.04 7.18 15.68
CA THR A 41 10.56 8.37 16.39
C THR A 41 9.10 8.26 16.85
N GLY A 42 8.34 7.34 16.25
CA GLY A 42 6.89 7.19 16.32
C GLY A 42 6.10 8.37 15.73
N ASN A 43 6.71 9.21 14.88
CA ASN A 43 6.02 10.29 14.17
C ASN A 43 5.73 9.90 12.72
N TYR A 44 4.46 9.59 12.42
CA TYR A 44 4.00 9.18 11.09
C TYR A 44 3.47 10.35 10.24
N GLY A 45 3.55 11.60 10.72
CA GLY A 45 2.96 12.76 10.03
C GLY A 45 3.53 13.00 8.63
N TYR A 46 4.84 12.80 8.44
CA TYR A 46 5.50 13.00 7.14
C TYR A 46 5.14 11.94 6.09
N ILE A 47 4.65 10.76 6.51
CA ILE A 47 4.24 9.71 5.57
C ILE A 47 3.00 10.16 4.75
N GLY A 48 2.11 10.95 5.35
CA GLY A 48 0.96 11.51 4.62
C GLY A 48 1.38 12.38 3.43
N ILE A 49 2.50 13.10 3.54
CA ILE A 49 3.01 13.96 2.46
C ILE A 49 3.50 13.11 1.29
N ILE A 50 4.27 12.05 1.54
CA ILE A 50 4.75 11.20 0.44
C ILE A 50 3.59 10.45 -0.22
N MET A 51 2.56 10.02 0.54
CA MET A 51 1.34 9.44 -0.03
C MET A 51 0.60 10.42 -0.94
N LEU A 52 0.51 11.70 -0.56
CA LEU A 52 -0.07 12.74 -1.38
C LEU A 52 0.73 12.95 -2.68
N VAL A 53 2.06 12.99 -2.59
CA VAL A 53 2.94 13.10 -3.77
C VAL A 53 2.74 11.90 -4.70
N SER A 54 2.67 10.67 -4.16
CA SER A 54 2.35 9.46 -4.91
C SER A 54 0.99 9.56 -5.62
N ALA A 55 -0.05 10.02 -4.91
CA ALA A 55 -1.39 10.23 -5.47
C ALA A 55 -1.39 11.27 -6.60
N MET A 56 -0.57 12.32 -6.48
CA MET A 56 -0.46 13.40 -7.45
C MET A 56 0.38 13.03 -8.67
N ALA A 57 1.26 12.02 -8.59
CA ALA A 57 2.18 11.68 -9.68
C ALA A 57 1.48 11.49 -11.05
N PRO A 58 0.37 10.72 -11.17
CA PRO A 58 -0.36 10.64 -12.43
C PRO A 58 -0.85 11.99 -12.96
N PHE A 59 -1.25 12.91 -12.08
CA PHE A 59 -1.76 14.23 -12.45
C PHE A 59 -0.65 15.18 -12.89
N LEU A 60 0.55 15.02 -12.34
CA LEU A 60 1.74 15.80 -12.69
C LEU A 60 2.33 15.35 -14.03
N PHE A 61 2.44 14.04 -14.26
CA PHE A 61 3.15 13.49 -15.43
C PHE A 61 2.25 13.25 -16.65
N LEU A 62 1.02 12.78 -16.44
CA LEU A 62 0.17 12.27 -17.52
C LEU A 62 -0.80 13.31 -18.09
N THR A 63 -1.16 13.11 -19.35
CA THR A 63 -2.29 13.78 -20.01
C THR A 63 -3.62 13.21 -19.54
N GLN A 64 -4.73 13.80 -19.95
CA GLN A 64 -6.05 13.25 -19.65
C GLN A 64 -6.25 11.85 -20.26
N SER A 65 -5.75 11.61 -21.47
CA SER A 65 -5.76 10.28 -22.09
C SER A 65 -4.92 9.31 -21.26
N GLY A 66 -3.67 9.66 -20.93
CA GLY A 66 -2.81 8.81 -20.12
C GLY A 66 -3.41 8.45 -18.76
N ARG A 67 -4.11 9.38 -18.10
CA ARG A 67 -4.84 9.09 -16.85
C ARG A 67 -5.97 8.08 -17.04
N ARG A 68 -6.70 8.13 -18.15
CA ARG A 68 -7.72 7.12 -18.48
C ARG A 68 -7.07 5.77 -18.75
N ASP A 69 -5.94 5.74 -19.46
CA ASP A 69 -5.22 4.51 -19.82
C ASP A 69 -4.67 3.78 -18.60
N ILE A 70 -4.25 4.51 -17.55
CA ILE A 70 -3.84 3.87 -16.29
C ILE A 70 -5.02 3.40 -15.43
N GLY A 71 -6.27 3.71 -15.83
CA GLY A 71 -7.49 3.25 -15.15
C GLY A 71 -8.15 4.28 -14.23
N ILE A 72 -7.81 5.58 -14.30
CA ILE A 72 -8.58 6.64 -13.64
C ILE A 72 -9.86 6.90 -14.45
N VAL A 73 -10.78 5.96 -14.32
CA VAL A 73 -12.11 5.94 -14.94
C VAL A 73 -13.13 5.46 -13.91
N SER A 74 -14.39 5.81 -14.09
CA SER A 74 -15.48 5.22 -13.29
C SER A 74 -15.57 3.72 -13.55
N SER A 75 -15.84 2.93 -12.52
CA SER A 75 -16.22 1.52 -12.72
C SER A 75 -17.71 1.43 -13.06
N GLY A 76 -18.05 0.66 -14.09
CA GLY A 76 -19.43 0.25 -14.36
C GLY A 76 -19.85 -1.02 -13.59
N ASN A 77 -18.92 -1.65 -12.87
CA ASN A 77 -19.06 -3.00 -12.33
C ASN A 77 -19.05 -2.99 -10.79
N TYR A 78 -20.09 -2.44 -10.18
CA TYR A 78 -20.20 -2.30 -8.71
C TYR A 78 -20.13 -3.63 -7.96
N GLY A 79 -20.59 -4.73 -8.56
CA GLY A 79 -20.44 -6.08 -7.98
C GLY A 79 -18.99 -6.43 -7.69
N TRP A 80 -18.08 -6.13 -8.63
CA TRP A 80 -16.64 -6.36 -8.44
C TRP A 80 -16.02 -5.42 -7.42
N LEU A 81 -16.55 -4.20 -7.23
CA LEU A 81 -16.09 -3.31 -6.16
C LEU A 81 -16.48 -3.85 -4.78
N LEU A 82 -17.69 -4.40 -4.64
CA LEU A 82 -18.10 -5.06 -3.40
C LEU A 82 -17.26 -6.31 -3.12
N THR A 83 -17.02 -7.15 -4.13
CA THR A 83 -16.14 -8.32 -3.99
C THR A 83 -14.72 -7.90 -3.62
N ALA A 84 -14.20 -6.82 -4.23
CA ALA A 84 -12.88 -6.26 -3.89
C ALA A 84 -12.80 -5.90 -2.40
N PHE A 85 -13.83 -5.22 -1.88
CA PHE A 85 -13.91 -4.87 -0.47
C PHE A 85 -13.90 -6.12 0.43
N VAL A 86 -14.76 -7.09 0.15
CA VAL A 86 -14.86 -8.33 0.95
C VAL A 86 -13.54 -9.11 0.92
N CYS A 87 -12.94 -9.29 -0.25
CA CYS A 87 -11.67 -10.01 -0.38
C CYS A 87 -10.50 -9.29 0.32
N GLY A 88 -10.45 -7.96 0.24
CA GLY A 88 -9.44 -7.16 0.96
C GLY A 88 -9.54 -7.33 2.48
N LEU A 89 -10.76 -7.29 3.01
CA LEU A 89 -11.02 -7.52 4.43
C LEU A 89 -10.62 -8.94 4.85
N LEU A 90 -11.04 -9.95 4.09
CA LEU A 90 -10.76 -11.36 4.39
C LEU A 90 -9.25 -11.65 4.36
N ILE A 91 -8.51 -11.18 3.35
CA ILE A 91 -7.06 -11.46 3.28
C ILE A 91 -6.29 -10.77 4.41
N SER A 92 -6.74 -9.59 4.84
CA SER A 92 -6.19 -8.92 6.02
C SER A 92 -6.39 -9.77 7.29
N LEU A 93 -7.61 -10.25 7.53
CA LEU A 93 -7.92 -11.09 8.70
C LEU A 93 -7.21 -12.45 8.65
N LEU A 94 -7.02 -13.03 7.45
CA LEU A 94 -6.22 -14.23 7.28
C LEU A 94 -4.76 -13.99 7.66
N LEU A 95 -4.17 -12.85 7.27
CA LEU A 95 -2.83 -12.47 7.72
C LEU A 95 -2.77 -12.22 9.23
N TYR A 96 -3.83 -11.71 9.84
CA TYR A 96 -3.88 -11.60 11.31
C TYR A 96 -3.78 -12.98 11.97
N VAL A 97 -4.60 -13.93 11.51
CA VAL A 97 -4.60 -15.30 12.02
C VAL A 97 -3.25 -15.97 11.79
N ALA A 98 -2.65 -15.82 10.60
CA ALA A 98 -1.33 -16.38 10.29
C ALA A 98 -0.24 -15.81 11.22
N GLY A 99 -0.20 -14.50 11.43
CA GLY A 99 0.78 -13.88 12.34
C GLY A 99 0.60 -14.36 13.78
N LYS A 100 -0.66 -14.49 14.22
CA LYS A 100 -0.99 -15.00 15.56
C LYS A 100 -0.57 -16.46 15.75
N ILE A 101 -0.80 -17.33 14.76
CA ILE A 101 -0.42 -18.75 14.83
C ILE A 101 1.11 -18.90 14.81
N CYS A 102 1.80 -18.16 13.95
CA CYS A 102 3.25 -18.30 13.78
C CYS A 102 4.04 -17.67 14.93
N TYR A 103 3.61 -16.52 15.45
CA TYR A 103 4.44 -15.67 16.34
C TYR A 103 3.72 -15.20 17.62
N GLY A 104 2.44 -15.55 17.82
CA GLY A 104 1.72 -15.22 19.05
C GLY A 104 1.66 -13.71 19.32
N ASN A 105 2.12 -13.29 20.50
CA ASN A 105 2.18 -11.88 20.92
C ASN A 105 3.62 -11.29 20.86
N SER A 106 4.56 -11.95 20.19
CA SER A 106 5.93 -11.45 20.08
C SER A 106 6.05 -10.29 19.09
N TYR A 107 7.20 -9.60 19.10
CA TYR A 107 7.52 -8.57 18.10
C TYR A 107 7.77 -9.14 16.70
N GLU A 108 7.88 -10.46 16.55
CA GLU A 108 7.93 -11.13 15.26
C GLU A 108 6.55 -11.25 14.61
N ASN A 109 5.47 -10.95 15.34
CA ASN A 109 4.14 -10.82 14.77
C ASN A 109 3.97 -9.43 14.14
N TRP A 110 3.74 -9.38 12.83
CA TRP A 110 3.55 -8.13 12.09
C TRP A 110 2.40 -7.27 12.61
N TYR A 111 1.29 -7.86 13.06
CA TYR A 111 0.19 -7.10 13.65
C TYR A 111 0.56 -6.45 14.97
N ILE A 112 1.32 -7.15 15.82
CA ILE A 112 1.79 -6.63 17.11
C ILE A 112 2.77 -5.49 16.86
N TYR A 113 3.76 -5.70 15.99
CA TYR A 113 4.77 -4.69 15.73
C TYR A 113 4.20 -3.45 15.04
N ILE A 114 3.41 -3.62 13.97
CA ILE A 114 2.75 -2.50 13.28
C ILE A 114 1.77 -1.80 14.25
N GLY A 115 1.08 -2.55 15.11
CA GLY A 115 0.16 -2.00 16.12
C GLY A 115 0.79 -0.97 17.05
N LYS A 116 2.10 -1.06 17.33
CA LYS A 116 2.82 -0.06 18.14
C LYS A 116 2.77 1.34 17.53
N SER A 117 2.73 1.44 16.21
CA SER A 117 2.66 2.74 15.50
C SER A 117 1.39 3.53 15.85
N TYR A 118 0.33 2.85 16.28
CA TYR A 118 -0.95 3.44 16.63
C TYR A 118 -0.95 4.07 18.03
N ARG A 119 0.07 3.80 18.85
CA ARG A 119 0.25 4.34 20.21
C ARG A 119 -1.03 4.25 21.04
N ILE A 120 -1.71 3.09 20.98
CA ILE A 120 -2.94 2.83 21.71
C ILE A 120 -2.60 2.77 23.22
N PRO A 121 -3.20 3.59 24.08
CA PRO A 121 -2.96 3.53 25.52
C PRO A 121 -3.44 2.21 26.14
N ASP A 122 -2.68 1.65 27.10
CA ASP A 122 -2.98 0.37 27.75
C ASP A 122 -4.33 0.36 28.50
N HIS A 123 -4.80 1.52 28.96
CA HIS A 123 -6.05 1.69 29.69
C HIS A 123 -7.03 2.65 28.98
N ILE A 124 -7.14 2.52 27.66
CA ILE A 124 -8.10 3.29 26.86
C ILE A 124 -9.54 2.82 27.12
N ASP A 125 -10.46 3.75 27.40
CA ASP A 125 -11.88 3.43 27.51
C ASP A 125 -12.50 3.14 26.13
N GLU A 126 -13.60 2.39 26.09
CA GLU A 126 -14.23 1.94 24.83
C GLU A 126 -14.65 3.09 23.91
N LYS A 127 -15.06 4.25 24.45
CA LYS A 127 -15.46 5.40 23.64
C LYS A 127 -14.24 6.03 22.98
N THR A 128 -13.18 6.28 23.75
CA THR A 128 -11.92 6.83 23.21
C THR A 128 -11.29 5.86 22.22
N LYS A 129 -11.36 4.55 22.50
CA LYS A 129 -10.89 3.48 21.60
C LYS A 129 -11.64 3.50 20.27
N SER A 130 -12.97 3.63 20.31
CA SER A 130 -13.80 3.75 19.11
C SER A 130 -13.46 4.98 18.28
N ILE A 131 -13.27 6.15 18.93
CA ILE A 131 -12.86 7.39 18.26
C ILE A 131 -11.50 7.22 17.58
N LEU A 132 -10.50 6.70 18.31
CA LEU A 132 -9.16 6.49 17.76
C LEU A 132 -9.18 5.47 16.63
N PHE A 133 -9.92 4.38 16.76
CA PHE A 133 -10.16 3.41 15.69
C PHE A 133 -10.74 4.10 14.45
N THR A 134 -11.79 4.92 14.61
CA THR A 134 -12.43 5.62 13.48
C THR A 134 -11.45 6.57 12.79
N VAL A 135 -10.70 7.37 13.54
CA VAL A 135 -9.70 8.29 12.97
C VAL A 135 -8.64 7.52 12.19
N MET A 136 -8.11 6.45 12.77
CA MET A 136 -7.07 5.63 12.15
C MET A 136 -7.61 4.86 10.94
N ALA A 137 -8.81 4.28 11.03
CA ALA A 137 -9.47 3.57 9.94
C ALA A 137 -9.75 4.51 8.76
N VAL A 138 -10.38 5.67 8.99
CA VAL A 138 -10.68 6.63 7.91
C VAL A 138 -9.38 7.10 7.24
N THR A 139 -8.36 7.44 8.03
CA THR A 139 -7.07 7.89 7.48
C THR A 139 -6.37 6.76 6.69
N GLY A 140 -6.32 5.56 7.27
CA GLY A 140 -5.69 4.38 6.65
C GLY A 140 -6.44 3.85 5.43
N MET A 141 -7.75 4.05 5.34
CA MET A 141 -8.57 3.69 4.18
C MET A 141 -8.48 4.71 3.04
N THR A 142 -7.95 5.91 3.28
CA THR A 142 -7.98 7.00 2.29
C THR A 142 -6.61 7.31 1.73
N PHE A 143 -5.66 7.76 2.56
CA PHE A 143 -4.38 8.29 2.07
C PHE A 143 -3.51 7.21 1.41
N SER A 144 -3.28 6.10 2.12
CA SER A 144 -2.42 5.02 1.62
C SER A 144 -3.01 4.31 0.40
N PRO A 145 -4.28 3.87 0.39
CA PRO A 145 -4.85 3.17 -0.76
C PRO A 145 -4.92 4.06 -2.00
N VAL A 146 -5.32 5.32 -1.87
CA VAL A 146 -5.38 6.23 -3.02
C VAL A 146 -3.98 6.53 -3.55
N GLY A 147 -3.04 6.89 -2.67
CA GLY A 147 -1.67 7.22 -3.08
C GLY A 147 -0.93 6.06 -3.72
N GLU A 148 -0.99 4.89 -3.10
CA GLU A 148 -0.24 3.72 -3.54
C GLU A 148 -0.84 3.07 -4.78
N GLU A 149 -2.16 2.97 -4.88
CA GLU A 149 -2.75 2.32 -6.06
C GLU A 149 -2.65 3.20 -7.31
N LEU A 150 -2.86 4.53 -7.19
CA LEU A 150 -2.61 5.48 -8.28
C LEU A 150 -1.15 5.45 -8.75
N PHE A 151 -0.23 5.21 -7.83
CA PHE A 151 1.19 5.14 -8.12
C PHE A 151 1.61 3.78 -8.71
N PHE A 152 1.51 2.71 -7.93
CA PHE A 152 1.97 1.37 -8.30
C PHE A 152 1.13 0.78 -9.43
N ARG A 153 -0.19 0.70 -9.26
CA ARG A 153 -1.11 0.06 -10.24
C ARG A 153 -1.53 1.01 -11.33
N GLY A 154 -1.36 2.31 -11.13
CA GLY A 154 -1.56 3.33 -12.14
C GLY A 154 -0.30 3.56 -12.97
N ILE A 155 0.42 4.64 -12.67
CA ILE A 155 1.49 5.16 -13.53
C ILE A 155 2.70 4.21 -13.65
N VAL A 156 3.13 3.56 -12.56
CA VAL A 156 4.27 2.64 -12.59
C VAL A 156 3.94 1.41 -13.42
N HIS A 157 2.83 0.72 -13.10
CA HIS A 157 2.37 -0.45 -13.85
C HIS A 157 2.30 -0.17 -15.35
N SER A 158 1.59 0.89 -15.76
CA SER A 158 1.40 1.18 -17.18
C SER A 158 2.71 1.55 -17.90
N SER A 159 3.67 2.16 -17.20
CA SER A 159 5.01 2.43 -17.75
C SER A 159 5.75 1.14 -18.09
N PHE A 160 5.70 0.15 -17.20
CA PHE A 160 6.28 -1.18 -17.47
C PHE A 160 5.45 -1.96 -18.49
N ALA A 161 4.12 -1.95 -18.40
CA ALA A 161 3.24 -2.72 -19.27
C ALA A 161 3.43 -2.35 -20.74
N LYS A 162 3.70 -1.07 -21.03
CA LYS A 162 4.03 -0.59 -22.38
C LYS A 162 5.34 -1.17 -22.94
N SER A 163 6.28 -1.56 -22.07
CA SER A 163 7.58 -2.09 -22.49
C SER A 163 7.65 -3.62 -22.44
N ILE A 164 7.04 -4.24 -21.43
CA ILE A 164 7.24 -5.67 -21.11
C ILE A 164 5.92 -6.45 -20.95
N GLY A 165 4.78 -5.82 -21.25
CA GLY A 165 3.44 -6.42 -21.13
C GLY A 165 2.89 -6.42 -19.71
N ASN A 166 1.56 -6.56 -19.59
CA ASN A 166 0.82 -6.47 -18.32
C ASN A 166 1.27 -7.52 -17.28
N THR A 167 1.53 -8.76 -17.70
CA THR A 167 1.92 -9.83 -16.77
C THR A 167 3.23 -9.52 -16.08
N ASN A 168 4.28 -9.16 -16.84
CA ASN A 168 5.58 -8.83 -16.27
C ASN A 168 5.53 -7.51 -15.49
N ALA A 169 4.75 -6.52 -15.95
CA ALA A 169 4.54 -5.29 -15.21
C ALA A 169 3.91 -5.54 -13.82
N SER A 170 2.93 -6.44 -13.74
CA SER A 170 2.33 -6.85 -12.45
C SER A 170 3.29 -7.58 -11.54
N LEU A 171 4.30 -8.29 -12.06
CA LEU A 171 5.36 -8.86 -11.23
C LEU A 171 6.26 -7.75 -10.68
N VAL A 172 6.70 -6.84 -11.55
CA VAL A 172 7.61 -5.75 -11.17
C VAL A 172 6.98 -4.81 -10.14
N ASP A 173 5.76 -4.32 -10.39
CA ASP A 173 5.10 -3.40 -9.47
C ASP A 173 4.82 -4.04 -8.11
N SER A 174 4.49 -5.34 -8.09
CA SER A 174 4.15 -6.07 -6.88
C SER A 174 5.37 -6.44 -6.07
N THR A 175 6.50 -6.72 -6.73
CA THR A 175 7.80 -6.84 -6.07
C THR A 175 8.22 -5.49 -5.48
N ALA A 176 8.11 -4.39 -6.22
CA ALA A 176 8.44 -3.06 -5.71
C ALA A 176 7.57 -2.67 -4.51
N PHE A 177 6.27 -2.94 -4.58
CA PHE A 177 5.33 -2.76 -3.49
C PHE A 177 5.77 -3.57 -2.26
N ALA A 178 5.97 -4.88 -2.40
CA ALA A 178 6.31 -5.77 -1.30
C ALA A 178 7.63 -5.41 -0.62
N LEU A 179 8.67 -5.08 -1.40
CA LEU A 179 9.97 -4.68 -0.86
C LEU A 179 9.89 -3.35 -0.10
N THR A 180 9.09 -2.39 -0.59
CA THR A 180 8.91 -1.12 0.13
C THR A 180 8.25 -1.34 1.50
N HIS A 181 7.46 -2.40 1.65
CA HIS A 181 6.78 -2.75 2.91
C HIS A 181 7.67 -3.43 3.95
N ILE A 182 8.95 -3.72 3.66
CA ILE A 182 9.93 -4.15 4.68
C ILE A 182 10.10 -3.08 5.76
N SER A 183 9.94 -1.81 5.38
CA SER A 183 10.01 -0.68 6.33
C SER A 183 8.86 -0.68 7.33
N HIS A 184 7.68 -1.20 6.98
CA HIS A 184 6.56 -1.34 7.92
C HIS A 184 6.75 -2.53 8.86
N PHE A 185 7.29 -3.63 8.35
CA PHE A 185 7.60 -4.81 9.14
C PHE A 185 8.69 -5.66 8.46
N GLY A 186 9.59 -6.20 9.29
CA GLY A 186 10.70 -7.05 8.88
C GLY A 186 12.04 -6.47 9.30
N LEU A 187 12.28 -5.20 8.96
CA LEU A 187 13.33 -4.39 9.57
C LEU A 187 12.71 -3.58 10.72
N ILE A 188 12.85 -4.10 11.94
CA ILE A 188 12.20 -3.55 13.13
C ILE A 188 13.14 -2.69 13.96
N PHE A 189 12.57 -1.75 14.71
CA PHE A 189 13.29 -0.90 15.66
C PHE A 189 12.90 -1.28 17.09
N LEU A 190 13.84 -1.82 17.85
CA LEU A 190 13.66 -2.22 19.25
C LEU A 190 14.84 -1.70 20.07
N ASP A 191 14.55 -1.13 21.24
CA ASP A 191 15.55 -0.70 22.23
C ASP A 191 16.70 0.15 21.64
N GLY A 192 16.36 1.03 20.69
CA GLY A 192 17.31 1.93 20.03
C GLY A 192 18.10 1.30 18.87
N GLN A 193 17.81 0.06 18.48
CA GLN A 193 18.55 -0.68 17.46
C GLN A 193 17.65 -1.20 16.34
N TRP A 194 18.22 -1.24 15.13
CA TRP A 194 17.60 -1.84 13.96
C TRP A 194 17.93 -3.34 13.90
N THR A 195 16.89 -4.17 13.88
CA THR A 195 17.01 -5.63 13.82
C THR A 195 16.23 -6.14 12.62
N LEU A 196 16.90 -6.87 11.73
CA LEU A 196 16.24 -7.60 10.66
C LEU A 196 15.75 -8.95 11.20
N LEU A 197 14.48 -9.28 10.99
CA LEU A 197 13.89 -10.58 11.32
C LEU A 197 13.80 -11.44 10.06
N PRO A 198 14.79 -12.28 9.71
CA PRO A 198 14.89 -12.81 8.35
C PRO A 198 13.67 -13.65 7.94
N LEU A 199 13.26 -14.60 8.78
CA LEU A 199 12.13 -15.49 8.48
C LEU A 199 10.77 -14.73 8.51
N PRO A 200 10.42 -13.95 9.55
CA PRO A 200 9.21 -13.13 9.53
C PRO A 200 9.18 -12.15 8.34
N THR A 201 10.32 -11.56 7.97
CA THR A 201 10.43 -10.65 6.83
C THR A 201 10.10 -11.35 5.51
N ILE A 202 10.62 -12.57 5.29
CA ILE A 202 10.33 -13.33 4.06
C ILE A 202 8.83 -13.63 3.96
N ILE A 203 8.21 -14.09 5.05
CA ILE A 203 6.76 -14.36 5.08
C ILE A 203 5.98 -13.08 4.78
N TRP A 204 6.37 -11.97 5.39
CA TRP A 204 5.74 -10.67 5.18
C TRP A 204 5.84 -10.19 3.73
N ILE A 205 7.03 -10.21 3.14
CA ILE A 205 7.25 -9.79 1.74
C ILE A 205 6.44 -10.67 0.78
N ILE A 206 6.47 -11.99 0.95
CA ILE A 206 5.68 -12.91 0.12
C ILE A 206 4.18 -12.60 0.27
N SER A 207 3.71 -12.36 1.50
CA SER A 207 2.32 -11.98 1.76
C SER A 207 1.96 -10.66 1.05
N MET A 208 2.79 -9.62 1.19
CA MET A 208 2.57 -8.32 0.56
C MET A 208 2.61 -8.40 -0.96
N PHE A 209 3.43 -9.29 -1.51
CA PHE A 209 3.46 -9.56 -2.96
C PHE A 209 2.14 -10.16 -3.45
N PHE A 210 1.59 -11.17 -2.76
CA PHE A 210 0.30 -11.76 -3.14
C PHE A 210 -0.89 -10.83 -2.89
N VAL A 211 -0.89 -10.09 -1.79
CA VAL A 211 -1.86 -9.01 -1.55
C VAL A 211 -1.77 -7.98 -2.67
N SER A 212 -0.56 -7.67 -3.13
CA SER A 212 -0.34 -6.74 -4.22
C SER A 212 -0.96 -7.21 -5.53
N ILE A 213 -0.76 -8.48 -5.88
CA ILE A 213 -1.38 -9.12 -7.04
C ILE A 213 -2.91 -9.08 -6.91
N LEU A 214 -3.47 -9.34 -5.72
CA LEU A 214 -4.91 -9.27 -5.48
C LEU A 214 -5.49 -7.90 -5.84
N PHE A 215 -4.81 -6.82 -5.44
CA PHE A 215 -5.24 -5.46 -5.79
C PHE A 215 -5.21 -5.24 -7.31
N SER A 216 -4.18 -5.74 -8.00
CA SER A 216 -4.09 -5.67 -9.47
C SER A 216 -5.19 -6.46 -10.17
N LEU A 217 -5.62 -7.60 -9.61
CA LEU A 217 -6.76 -8.37 -10.12
C LEU A 217 -8.07 -7.57 -10.02
N PHE A 218 -8.31 -6.88 -8.90
CA PHE A 218 -9.51 -6.05 -8.76
C PHE A 218 -9.51 -4.79 -9.60
N LYS A 219 -8.34 -4.24 -9.97
CA LYS A 219 -8.26 -3.25 -11.07
C LYS A 219 -8.84 -3.82 -12.35
N LYS A 220 -8.38 -5.01 -12.72
CA LYS A 220 -8.75 -5.68 -13.98
C LYS A 220 -10.24 -6.04 -14.00
N TYR A 221 -10.76 -6.65 -12.95
CA TYR A 221 -12.17 -7.08 -12.90
C TYR A 221 -13.16 -5.91 -12.84
N SER A 222 -12.83 -4.86 -12.08
CA SER A 222 -13.67 -3.67 -12.01
C SER A 222 -13.53 -2.75 -13.22
N GLY A 223 -12.49 -2.94 -14.05
CA GLY A 223 -12.14 -2.05 -15.16
C GLY A 223 -11.67 -0.66 -14.72
N SER A 224 -11.35 -0.47 -13.44
CA SER A 224 -11.01 0.83 -12.85
C SER A 224 -9.99 0.67 -11.73
N ILE A 225 -9.14 1.68 -11.54
CA ILE A 225 -8.23 1.76 -10.40
C ILE A 225 -8.97 1.76 -9.05
N LEU A 226 -10.26 2.13 -9.04
CA LEU A 226 -11.12 2.05 -7.87
C LEU A 226 -11.22 0.64 -7.30
N GLY A 227 -11.15 -0.41 -8.13
CA GLY A 227 -11.17 -1.79 -7.61
C GLY A 227 -9.97 -2.10 -6.72
N SER A 228 -8.78 -1.67 -7.12
CA SER A 228 -7.58 -1.78 -6.28
C SER A 228 -7.69 -0.93 -5.03
N ILE A 229 -8.09 0.35 -5.17
CA ILE A 229 -8.21 1.28 -4.05
C ILE A 229 -9.18 0.73 -3.01
N ILE A 230 -10.35 0.22 -3.42
CA ILE A 230 -11.35 -0.34 -2.50
C ILE A 230 -10.86 -1.62 -1.83
N CYS A 231 -10.19 -2.51 -2.57
CA CYS A 231 -9.61 -3.73 -2.00
C CYS A 231 -8.56 -3.40 -0.95
N HIS A 232 -7.64 -2.48 -1.27
CA HIS A 232 -6.60 -2.03 -0.36
C HIS A 232 -7.19 -1.27 0.84
N SER A 233 -8.19 -0.42 0.64
CA SER A 233 -8.91 0.24 1.74
C SER A 233 -9.51 -0.77 2.71
N ALA A 234 -10.15 -1.82 2.21
CA ALA A 234 -10.71 -2.87 3.04
C ALA A 234 -9.63 -3.72 3.74
N PHE A 235 -8.49 -3.94 3.09
CA PHE A 235 -7.32 -4.56 3.70
C PHE A 235 -6.82 -3.75 4.90
N ASN A 236 -6.68 -2.43 4.75
CA ASN A 236 -6.26 -1.55 5.83
C ASN A 236 -7.31 -1.50 6.95
N LEU A 237 -8.60 -1.45 6.60
CA LEU A 237 -9.68 -1.53 7.59
C LEU A 237 -9.61 -2.82 8.41
N GLY A 238 -9.44 -3.97 7.76
CA GLY A 238 -9.28 -5.25 8.45
C GLY A 238 -8.05 -5.26 9.36
N MET A 239 -6.97 -4.63 8.91
CA MET A 239 -5.73 -4.59 9.65
C MET A 239 -5.90 -3.78 10.94
N ILE A 240 -6.46 -2.58 10.78
CA ILE A 240 -6.75 -1.64 11.87
C ILE A 240 -7.76 -2.24 12.84
N TYR A 241 -8.81 -2.89 12.33
CA TYR A 241 -9.79 -3.58 13.17
C TYR A 241 -9.13 -4.67 14.02
N ALA A 242 -8.28 -5.50 13.42
CA ALA A 242 -7.57 -6.54 14.17
C ALA A 242 -6.63 -5.95 15.23
N ILE A 243 -5.92 -4.86 14.91
CA ILE A 243 -5.05 -4.16 15.86
C ILE A 243 -5.84 -3.63 17.06
N PHE A 244 -6.99 -2.99 16.84
CA PHE A 244 -7.76 -2.39 17.92
C PHE A 244 -8.55 -3.42 18.73
N TYR A 245 -9.17 -4.41 18.08
CA TYR A 245 -10.21 -5.22 18.72
C TYR A 245 -9.87 -6.71 18.86
N LEU A 246 -8.90 -7.23 18.08
CA LEU A 246 -8.56 -8.65 18.12
C LEU A 246 -7.23 -8.91 18.84
N LEU A 247 -6.28 -7.99 18.76
CA LEU A 247 -5.12 -8.02 19.64
C LEU A 247 -5.60 -7.82 21.09
N LYS A 248 -5.29 -8.80 21.93
CA LYS A 248 -5.44 -8.64 23.38
C LYS A 248 -4.27 -7.78 23.84
N ASN A 249 -4.57 -6.56 24.29
CA ASN A 249 -3.69 -5.80 25.17
C ASN A 249 -3.71 -6.46 26.56
#